data_AF-A0A957RFS2-F1
#
_entry.id   AF-A0A957RFS2-F1
#
_cell.length_a   1.000
_cell.length_b   1.000
_cell.length_c   1.000
_cell.angle_alpha   90.00
_cell.angle_beta   90.00
_cell.angle_gamma   90.00
#
_symmetry.space_group_name_H-M   'P 1'
#
loop_
_entity.id
_entity.type
_entity.pdbx_description
1 polymer ?
#
loop_
_entity_poly.entity_id
_entity_poly.type
_entity_poly.pdbx_seq_one_letter_code
_entity_poly.pdbx_strand_id
1 'polypeptide(L)'
;MADMNNTRYDARLSTAELSVLLSMLEADSLAGQGEELLPGLSARERTLVLATATGSLRARRLIANINGGAPVLYRELLDTLGICVYPTHATAIYHWDAGAELPTQIFAFRRQDQIVLQTRPEAQVYEFLRLSHMDAAVEQILRFCGLAQEESMSGLEMVMPGAEFQQLRTHVDSQDEAAIVAWQARYAGDEAAAALLETLQSPYRATLLHALHTPEEDQGAVREMTILNGPKATWLIQATAPAAETIRVQTMTLPHRRAVFASEL
;
A
#
# COMPACT_ATOMS: atom_id res chain seq x y z
N MET A 1 -0.62 -16.28 -18.40
CA MET A 1 0.48 -15.32 -18.62
C MET A 1 -0.13 -14.09 -19.28
N ALA A 2 -0.96 -13.35 -18.54
CA ALA A 2 -1.69 -12.19 -19.06
C ALA A 2 -0.74 -11.00 -19.20
N ASP A 3 -0.88 -10.27 -20.30
CA ASP A 3 0.06 -9.30 -20.84
C ASP A 3 0.66 -8.33 -19.82
N MET A 4 2.00 -8.29 -19.77
CA MET A 4 2.78 -7.20 -19.16
C MET A 4 2.65 -5.86 -19.93
N ASN A 5 1.76 -5.75 -20.93
CA ASN A 5 1.63 -4.56 -21.80
C ASN A 5 0.86 -3.38 -21.19
N ASN A 6 0.42 -3.45 -19.94
CA ASN A 6 -0.31 -2.33 -19.30
C ASN A 6 0.61 -1.31 -18.60
N THR A 7 1.91 -1.62 -18.51
CA THR A 7 2.94 -0.70 -17.99
C THR A 7 3.31 0.33 -19.05
N ARG A 8 3.12 1.62 -18.75
CA ARG A 8 3.60 2.72 -19.61
C ARG A 8 5.03 3.08 -19.34
N TYR A 9 5.47 2.92 -18.09
CA TYR A 9 6.80 3.32 -17.66
C TYR A 9 7.17 2.65 -16.33
N ASP A 10 8.43 2.26 -16.21
CA ASP A 10 9.03 1.68 -15.00
C ASP A 10 10.36 2.39 -14.74
N ALA A 11 10.56 2.87 -13.51
CA ALA A 11 11.82 3.46 -13.08
C ALA A 11 12.23 2.91 -11.70
N ARG A 12 13.50 2.48 -11.62
CA ARG A 12 14.17 2.17 -10.36
C ARG A 12 15.20 3.24 -10.02
N LEU A 13 15.09 3.78 -8.82
CA LEU A 13 15.91 4.87 -8.33
C LEU A 13 16.50 4.48 -6.98
N SER A 14 17.80 4.66 -6.83
CA SER A 14 18.40 4.65 -5.49
C SER A 14 17.94 5.86 -4.68
N THR A 15 18.04 5.81 -3.36
CA THR A 15 17.75 6.94 -2.47
C THR A 15 18.49 8.21 -2.88
N ALA A 16 19.78 8.10 -3.26
CA ALA A 16 20.57 9.25 -3.66
C ALA A 16 20.06 9.87 -4.97
N GLU A 17 19.64 9.05 -5.93
CA GLU A 17 19.07 9.50 -7.20
C GLU A 17 17.70 10.15 -7.00
N LEU A 18 16.86 9.55 -6.15
CA LEU A 18 15.59 10.15 -5.77
C LEU A 18 15.80 11.52 -5.10
N SER A 19 16.80 11.65 -4.21
CA SER A 19 17.13 12.93 -3.57
C SER A 19 17.52 14.02 -4.57
N VAL A 20 18.33 13.67 -5.59
CA VAL A 20 18.65 14.59 -6.69
C VAL A 20 17.38 15.02 -7.43
N LEU A 21 16.53 14.05 -7.78
CA LEU A 21 15.32 14.31 -8.57
C LEU A 21 14.29 15.15 -7.79
N LEU A 22 14.10 14.90 -6.49
CA LEU A 22 13.22 15.71 -5.64
C LEU A 22 13.75 17.14 -5.49
N SER A 23 15.07 17.31 -5.36
CA SER A 23 15.67 18.65 -5.34
C SER A 23 15.43 19.41 -6.67
N MET A 24 15.47 18.71 -7.80
CA MET A 24 15.17 19.30 -9.11
C MET A 24 13.68 19.65 -9.29
N LEU A 25 12.79 18.94 -8.60
CA LEU A 25 11.36 19.19 -8.60
C LEU A 25 10.93 20.20 -7.53
N GLU A 26 11.88 20.73 -6.75
CA GLU A 26 11.61 21.59 -5.58
C GLU A 26 10.62 20.94 -4.60
N ALA A 27 10.77 19.62 -4.42
CA ALA A 27 9.93 18.80 -3.55
C ALA A 27 10.72 18.37 -2.30
N ASP A 28 10.13 18.57 -1.12
CA ASP A 28 10.78 18.21 0.14
C ASP A 28 10.83 16.70 0.39
N SER A 29 9.76 15.97 0.04
CA SER A 29 9.66 14.53 0.26
C SER A 29 8.61 13.85 -0.61
N LEU A 30 8.53 12.52 -0.50
CA LEU A 30 7.45 11.68 -1.04
C LEU A 30 6.75 10.92 0.09
N ALA A 31 5.49 10.54 -0.10
CA ALA A 31 4.84 9.62 0.83
C ALA A 31 5.62 8.28 0.88
N GLY A 32 5.76 7.73 2.09
CA GLY A 32 6.56 6.53 2.34
C GLY A 32 8.06 6.74 2.39
N GLN A 33 8.51 7.98 2.21
CA GLN A 33 9.88 8.38 2.48
C GLN A 33 10.06 8.61 3.99
N GLY A 34 11.14 8.08 4.56
CA GLY A 34 11.52 8.43 5.94
C GLY A 34 11.92 9.91 6.04
N GLU A 35 12.03 10.42 7.27
CA GLU A 35 12.32 11.85 7.55
C GLU A 35 13.60 12.37 6.86
N GLU A 36 14.60 11.51 6.66
CA GLU A 36 15.84 11.87 5.96
C GLU A 36 16.27 10.78 4.98
N LEU A 37 16.50 11.15 3.72
CA LEU A 37 16.94 10.23 2.68
C LEU A 37 18.40 9.77 2.84
N LEU A 38 19.28 10.66 3.24
CA LEU A 38 20.72 10.42 3.33
C LEU A 38 21.23 10.71 4.76
N PRO A 39 20.74 9.97 5.76
CA PRO A 39 21.05 10.25 7.15
C PRO A 39 22.52 9.98 7.47
N GLY A 40 23.06 10.77 8.39
CA GLY A 40 24.42 10.56 8.93
C GLY A 40 25.57 10.93 7.99
N LEU A 41 25.31 11.47 6.81
CA LEU A 41 26.37 11.93 5.90
C LEU A 41 26.82 13.36 6.24
N SER A 42 28.14 13.58 6.27
CA SER A 42 28.71 14.93 6.27
C SER A 42 28.39 15.69 4.98
N ALA A 43 28.53 17.02 4.99
CA ALA A 43 28.29 17.85 3.81
C ALA A 43 29.14 17.43 2.59
N ARG A 44 30.39 17.02 2.84
CA ARG A 44 31.31 16.56 1.78
C ARG A 44 30.86 15.21 1.21
N GLU A 45 30.48 14.26 2.06
CA GLU A 45 29.97 12.95 1.62
C GLU A 45 28.67 13.09 0.85
N ARG A 46 27.74 13.92 1.35
CA ARG A 46 26.49 14.24 0.65
C ARG A 46 26.75 14.79 -0.75
N THR A 47 27.68 15.74 -0.89
CA THR A 47 28.06 16.30 -2.19
C THR A 47 28.58 15.22 -3.16
N LEU A 48 29.45 14.32 -2.68
CA LEU A 48 30.01 13.24 -3.50
C LEU A 48 28.94 12.22 -3.92
N VAL A 49 28.06 11.83 -3.00
CA VAL A 49 26.95 10.89 -3.24
C VAL A 49 25.99 11.46 -4.28
N LEU A 50 25.59 12.73 -4.15
CA LEU A 50 24.67 13.38 -5.10
C LEU A 50 25.33 13.58 -6.48
N ALA A 51 26.64 13.87 -6.54
CA ALA A 51 27.36 13.95 -7.80
C ALA A 51 27.39 12.59 -8.53
N THR A 52 27.63 11.51 -7.77
CA THR A 52 27.60 10.14 -8.31
C THR A 52 26.21 9.75 -8.80
N ALA A 53 25.17 10.06 -8.02
CA ALA A 53 23.77 9.83 -8.40
C ALA A 53 23.40 10.61 -9.68
N THR A 54 23.82 11.87 -9.79
CA THR A 54 23.63 12.68 -11.00
C THR A 54 24.31 12.04 -12.22
N GLY A 55 25.53 11.52 -12.06
CA GLY A 55 26.24 10.79 -13.10
C GLY A 55 25.48 9.54 -13.55
N SER A 56 24.96 8.76 -12.60
CA SER A 56 24.14 7.57 -12.87
C SER A 56 22.85 7.90 -13.61
N LEU A 57 22.12 8.94 -13.17
CA LEU A 57 20.91 9.42 -13.85
C LEU A 57 21.19 9.84 -15.29
N ARG A 58 22.32 10.53 -15.54
CA ARG A 58 22.74 10.90 -16.91
C ARG A 58 23.10 9.68 -17.74
N ALA A 59 23.85 8.72 -17.18
CA ALA A 59 24.25 7.50 -17.87
C ALA A 59 23.03 6.67 -18.32
N ARG A 60 21.97 6.65 -17.49
CA ARG A 60 20.69 6.00 -17.79
C ARG A 60 19.72 6.86 -18.59
N ARG A 61 20.14 8.06 -19.02
CA ARG A 61 19.31 9.02 -19.78
C ARG A 61 17.99 9.32 -19.09
N LEU A 62 18.03 9.52 -17.78
CA LEU A 62 16.91 9.96 -16.96
C LEU A 62 16.92 11.49 -16.75
N ILE A 63 18.12 12.09 -16.86
CA ILE A 63 18.30 13.54 -16.94
C ILE A 63 19.29 13.88 -18.06
N ALA A 64 19.18 15.08 -18.64
CA ALA A 64 20.08 15.59 -19.66
C ALA A 64 20.41 17.07 -19.42
N ASN A 65 21.60 17.51 -19.84
CA ASN A 65 21.91 18.94 -19.88
C ASN A 65 21.62 19.44 -21.29
N ILE A 66 20.65 20.34 -21.45
CA ILE A 66 20.35 20.96 -22.73
C ILE A 66 21.22 22.22 -22.84
N ASN A 67 22.09 22.28 -23.84
CA ASN A 67 22.94 23.45 -24.16
C ASN A 67 23.83 23.95 -23.00
N GLY A 68 24.32 23.05 -22.14
CA GLY A 68 25.15 23.42 -20.99
C GLY A 68 24.39 24.14 -19.87
N GLY A 69 23.06 24.21 -19.96
CA GLY A 69 22.18 24.75 -18.91
C GLY A 69 21.91 23.77 -17.78
N ALA A 70 20.92 24.12 -16.95
CA ALA A 70 20.46 23.27 -15.85
C ALA A 70 20.04 21.88 -16.35
N PRO A 71 20.22 20.81 -15.54
CA PRO A 71 19.75 19.48 -15.91
C PRO A 71 18.22 19.48 -16.06
N VAL A 72 17.72 18.77 -17.06
CA VAL A 72 16.30 18.60 -17.35
C VAL A 72 15.95 17.12 -17.25
N LEU A 73 14.81 16.80 -16.64
CA LEU A 73 14.30 15.43 -16.55
C LEU A 73 13.70 14.98 -17.89
N TYR A 74 13.83 13.70 -18.21
CA TYR A 74 13.04 13.11 -19.27
C TYR A 74 11.56 13.14 -18.92
N ARG A 75 10.71 13.37 -19.93
CA ARG A 75 9.28 13.65 -19.74
C ARG A 75 8.56 12.55 -18.97
N GLU A 76 8.82 11.30 -19.29
CA GLU A 76 8.15 10.16 -18.65
C GLU A 76 8.48 10.07 -17.16
N LEU A 77 9.74 10.33 -16.79
CA LEU A 77 10.17 10.37 -15.39
C LEU A 77 9.59 11.60 -14.67
N LEU A 78 9.63 12.77 -15.32
CA LEU A 78 9.04 14.00 -14.80
C LEU A 78 7.55 13.82 -14.50
N ASP A 79 6.79 13.28 -15.44
CA ASP A 79 5.36 13.01 -15.27
C ASP A 79 5.13 12.01 -14.12
N THR A 80 5.91 10.93 -14.08
CA THR A 80 5.78 9.88 -13.04
C THR A 80 6.06 10.44 -11.64
N LEU A 81 7.17 11.14 -11.46
CA LEU A 81 7.50 11.75 -10.17
C LEU A 81 6.57 12.92 -9.83
N GLY A 82 6.15 13.70 -10.82
CA GLY A 82 5.19 14.79 -10.63
C GLY A 82 3.83 14.31 -10.11
N ILE A 83 3.40 13.09 -10.45
CA ILE A 83 2.21 12.44 -9.87
C ILE A 83 2.46 12.06 -8.41
N CYS A 84 3.63 11.51 -8.09
CA CYS A 84 3.95 11.11 -6.72
C CYS A 84 4.13 12.30 -5.76
N VAL A 85 4.72 13.40 -6.25
CA VAL A 85 4.93 14.62 -5.45
C VAL A 85 3.64 15.40 -5.29
N TYR A 86 2.84 15.52 -6.35
CA TYR A 86 1.60 16.30 -6.37
C TYR A 86 0.39 15.45 -6.80
N PRO A 87 0.03 14.42 -6.02
CA PRO A 87 -1.13 13.59 -6.31
C PRO A 87 -2.42 14.36 -6.03
N THR A 88 -3.50 14.00 -6.72
CA THR A 88 -4.86 14.36 -6.29
C THR A 88 -5.36 13.41 -5.21
N HIS A 89 -4.98 12.13 -5.32
CA HIS A 89 -5.31 11.08 -4.36
C HIS A 89 -4.06 10.24 -4.10
N ALA A 90 -3.83 9.89 -2.85
CA ALA A 90 -2.75 8.99 -2.48
C ALA A 90 -3.28 7.93 -1.51
N THR A 91 -2.81 6.69 -1.65
CA THR A 91 -3.22 5.58 -0.79
C THR A 91 -2.00 4.80 -0.37
N ALA A 92 -1.84 4.64 0.94
CA ALA A 92 -0.84 3.79 1.52
C ALA A 92 -1.41 2.40 1.75
N ILE A 93 -0.71 1.39 1.27
CA ILE A 93 -1.10 -0.02 1.39
C ILE A 93 0.04 -0.73 2.11
N TYR A 94 -0.28 -1.30 3.26
CA TYR A 94 0.65 -2.07 4.08
C TYR A 94 0.25 -3.53 4.04
N HIS A 95 1.17 -4.40 3.63
CA HIS A 95 0.90 -5.81 3.46
C HIS A 95 1.86 -6.67 4.28
N TRP A 96 1.29 -7.45 5.20
CA TRP A 96 1.99 -8.48 5.96
C TRP A 96 1.73 -9.83 5.33
N ASP A 97 2.80 -10.46 4.86
CA ASP A 97 2.79 -11.89 4.58
C ASP A 97 2.54 -12.69 5.87
N ALA A 98 2.11 -13.94 5.73
CA ALA A 98 1.81 -14.79 6.87
C ALA A 98 3.05 -14.99 7.75
N GLY A 99 2.99 -14.51 8.98
CA GLY A 99 4.09 -14.55 9.96
C GLY A 99 5.17 -13.48 9.78
N ALA A 100 5.00 -12.52 8.88
CA ALA A 100 5.94 -11.41 8.71
C ALA A 100 5.79 -10.40 9.86
N GLU A 101 6.92 -9.94 10.44
CA GLU A 101 6.92 -8.91 11.48
C GLU A 101 6.71 -7.50 10.91
N LEU A 102 7.27 -7.25 9.72
CA LEU A 102 7.23 -5.93 9.07
C LEU A 102 6.40 -5.98 7.78
N PRO A 103 5.60 -4.94 7.50
CA PRO A 103 4.85 -4.87 6.26
C PRO A 103 5.76 -4.54 5.08
N THR A 104 5.43 -5.11 3.94
CA THR A 104 5.76 -4.52 2.65
C THR A 104 4.83 -3.34 2.38
N GLN A 105 5.34 -2.31 1.71
CA GLN A 105 4.60 -1.05 1.49
C GLN A 105 4.44 -0.78 0.00
N ILE A 106 3.22 -0.41 -0.38
CA ILE A 106 2.91 0.17 -1.69
C ILE A 106 2.27 1.52 -1.44
N PHE A 107 2.72 2.54 -2.16
CA PHE A 107 2.03 3.82 -2.24
C PHE A 107 1.46 3.96 -3.64
N ALA A 108 0.16 4.17 -3.73
CA ALA A 108 -0.50 4.44 -4.99
C ALA A 108 -0.83 5.93 -5.06
N PHE A 109 -0.42 6.56 -6.15
CA PHE A 109 -0.63 7.98 -6.40
C PHE A 109 -1.44 8.16 -7.66
N ARG A 110 -2.52 8.93 -7.59
CA ARG A 110 -3.37 9.24 -8.74
C ARG A 110 -3.42 10.74 -9.00
N ARG A 111 -3.28 11.10 -10.26
CA ARG A 111 -3.53 12.44 -10.78
C ARG A 111 -4.21 12.31 -12.14
N GLN A 112 -5.44 12.82 -12.24
CA GLN A 112 -6.29 12.61 -13.42
C GLN A 112 -6.52 11.10 -13.68
N ASP A 113 -6.27 10.63 -14.89
CA ASP A 113 -6.41 9.22 -15.31
C ASP A 113 -5.12 8.39 -15.09
N GLN A 114 -4.06 9.02 -14.57
CA GLN A 114 -2.76 8.39 -14.41
C GLN A 114 -2.54 7.92 -12.98
N ILE A 115 -2.01 6.70 -12.86
CA ILE A 115 -1.70 6.06 -11.58
C ILE A 115 -0.24 5.66 -11.56
N VAL A 116 0.44 5.96 -10.46
CA VAL A 116 1.80 5.49 -10.20
C VAL A 116 1.79 4.66 -8.93
N LEU A 117 2.31 3.44 -9.01
CA LEU A 117 2.62 2.63 -7.83
C LEU A 117 4.09 2.84 -7.46
N GLN A 118 4.34 3.16 -6.20
CA GLN A 118 5.67 3.23 -5.62
C GLN A 118 5.86 2.09 -4.63
N THR A 119 6.94 1.33 -4.79
CA THR A 119 7.34 0.27 -3.85
C THR A 119 8.80 0.45 -3.46
N ARG A 120 9.25 -0.36 -2.48
CA ARG A 120 10.64 -0.44 -2.04
C ARG A 120 11.11 -1.89 -2.04
N PRO A 121 11.51 -2.43 -3.21
CA PRO A 121 11.91 -3.83 -3.32
C PRO A 121 13.16 -4.16 -2.50
N GLU A 122 14.04 -3.18 -2.30
CA GLU A 122 15.26 -3.31 -1.50
C GLU A 122 15.45 -2.09 -0.60
N ALA A 123 16.29 -2.25 0.42
CA ALA A 123 16.74 -1.12 1.22
C ALA A 123 17.40 -0.07 0.30
N GLN A 124 16.93 1.18 0.39
CA GLN A 124 17.40 2.32 -0.41
C GLN A 124 17.10 2.28 -1.92
N VAL A 125 16.25 1.36 -2.39
CA VAL A 125 15.78 1.34 -3.77
C VAL A 125 14.28 1.61 -3.81
N TYR A 126 13.89 2.56 -4.64
CA TYR A 126 12.50 2.88 -4.94
C TYR A 126 12.19 2.42 -6.36
N GLU A 127 11.04 1.79 -6.53
CA GLU A 127 10.51 1.39 -7.83
C GLU A 127 9.20 2.15 -8.08
N PHE A 128 9.07 2.73 -9.27
CA PHE A 128 7.93 3.52 -9.70
C PHE A 128 7.35 2.90 -10.96
N LEU A 129 6.09 2.48 -10.89
CA LEU A 129 5.37 1.86 -11.99
C LEU A 129 4.20 2.75 -12.41
N ARG A 130 4.31 3.40 -13.57
CA ARG A 130 3.21 4.20 -14.14
C ARG A 130 2.31 3.31 -14.99
N LEU A 131 1.04 3.27 -14.63
CA LEU A 131 0.04 2.40 -15.22
C LEU A 131 -0.94 3.19 -16.08
N SER A 132 -1.47 2.51 -17.10
CA SER A 132 -2.33 3.14 -18.10
C SER A 132 -3.76 3.43 -17.63
N HIS A 133 -4.25 2.67 -16.65
CA HIS A 133 -5.64 2.72 -16.18
C HIS A 133 -5.78 2.04 -14.81
N MET A 134 -6.91 2.33 -14.15
CA MET A 134 -7.27 1.84 -12.82
C MET A 134 -7.17 0.32 -12.67
N ASP A 135 -7.77 -0.44 -13.59
CA ASP A 135 -7.80 -1.90 -13.47
C ASP A 135 -6.39 -2.52 -13.45
N ALA A 136 -5.43 -1.93 -14.16
CA ALA A 136 -4.05 -2.43 -14.13
C ALA A 136 -3.38 -2.18 -12.77
N ALA A 137 -3.70 -1.06 -12.12
CA ALA A 137 -3.22 -0.75 -10.77
C ALA A 137 -3.80 -1.71 -9.75
N VAL A 138 -5.12 -1.92 -9.80
CA VAL A 138 -5.83 -2.88 -8.95
C VAL A 138 -5.25 -4.29 -9.11
N GLU A 139 -5.08 -4.77 -10.35
CA GLU A 139 -4.48 -6.09 -10.61
C GLU A 139 -3.06 -6.21 -10.06
N GLN A 140 -2.24 -5.18 -10.22
CA GLN A 140 -0.87 -5.19 -9.72
C GLN A 140 -0.82 -5.21 -8.20
N ILE A 141 -1.68 -4.43 -7.53
CA ILE A 141 -1.82 -4.43 -6.07
C ILE A 141 -2.34 -5.78 -5.56
N LEU A 142 -3.40 -6.32 -6.17
CA LEU A 142 -3.94 -7.63 -5.79
C LEU A 142 -2.89 -8.74 -5.95
N ARG A 143 -2.09 -8.69 -7.01
CA ARG A 143 -0.98 -9.64 -7.19
C ARG A 143 0.08 -9.46 -6.12
N PHE A 144 0.47 -8.22 -5.83
CA PHE A 144 1.47 -7.91 -4.81
C PHE A 144 1.05 -8.42 -3.43
N CYS A 145 -0.21 -8.20 -3.04
CA CYS A 145 -0.77 -8.64 -1.76
C CYS A 145 -1.16 -10.14 -1.75
N GLY A 146 -0.95 -10.87 -2.85
CA GLY A 146 -1.37 -12.27 -2.97
C GLY A 146 -2.89 -12.47 -2.86
N LEU A 147 -3.69 -11.48 -3.26
CA LEU A 147 -5.16 -11.43 -3.20
C LEU A 147 -5.83 -11.72 -4.55
N ALA A 148 -5.05 -11.94 -5.61
CA ALA A 148 -5.56 -12.18 -6.97
C ALA A 148 -6.18 -13.57 -7.19
N GLN A 149 -6.12 -14.47 -6.21
CA GLN A 149 -6.68 -15.82 -6.34
C GLN A 149 -8.19 -15.86 -6.09
N GLU A 150 -8.92 -16.65 -6.89
CA GLU A 150 -10.38 -16.58 -7.00
C GLU A 150 -11.16 -17.27 -5.88
N GLU A 151 -10.61 -18.30 -5.25
CA GLU A 151 -11.38 -19.13 -4.31
C GLU A 151 -11.34 -18.57 -2.89
N SER A 152 -12.49 -18.12 -2.43
CA SER A 152 -12.76 -17.77 -1.04
C SER A 152 -14.22 -18.09 -0.76
N MET A 153 -14.51 -18.51 0.47
CA MET A 153 -15.89 -18.44 0.97
C MET A 153 -16.47 -17.05 0.74
N SER A 154 -17.77 -16.98 0.49
CA SER A 154 -18.48 -15.74 0.19
C SER A 154 -19.85 -15.74 0.86
N GLY A 155 -20.39 -14.55 1.11
CA GLY A 155 -21.73 -14.37 1.68
C GLY A 155 -21.78 -14.43 3.22
N LEU A 156 -20.65 -14.64 3.90
CA LEU A 156 -20.56 -14.49 5.35
C LEU A 156 -20.34 -13.03 5.73
N GLU A 157 -21.10 -12.56 6.70
CA GLU A 157 -21.03 -11.21 7.26
C GLU A 157 -21.39 -11.23 8.74
N MET A 158 -20.70 -10.41 9.54
CA MET A 158 -21.09 -10.11 10.91
C MET A 158 -20.77 -8.65 11.26
N VAL A 159 -21.52 -8.11 12.21
CA VAL A 159 -21.27 -6.80 12.82
C VAL A 159 -21.05 -7.02 14.31
N MET A 160 -19.97 -6.46 14.84
CA MET A 160 -19.63 -6.62 16.26
C MET A 160 -18.94 -5.38 16.82
N PRO A 161 -18.87 -5.23 18.16
CA PRO A 161 -18.09 -4.16 18.76
C PRO A 161 -16.60 -4.26 18.40
N GLY A 162 -15.96 -3.14 18.07
CA GLY A 162 -14.53 -3.10 17.74
C GLY A 162 -13.64 -3.57 18.90
N ALA A 163 -14.02 -3.22 20.14
CA ALA A 163 -13.35 -3.71 21.35
C ALA A 163 -13.42 -5.24 21.49
N GLU A 164 -14.53 -5.85 21.07
CA GLU A 164 -14.70 -7.30 21.11
C GLU A 164 -13.83 -8.00 20.07
N PHE A 165 -13.70 -7.43 18.87
CA PHE A 165 -12.76 -7.91 17.87
C PHE A 165 -11.29 -7.78 18.31
N GLN A 166 -10.94 -6.66 18.96
CA GLN A 166 -9.59 -6.45 19.49
C GLN A 166 -9.26 -7.47 20.60
N GLN A 167 -10.22 -7.75 21.49
CA GLN A 167 -10.08 -8.80 22.50
C GLN A 167 -9.89 -10.17 21.86
N LEU A 168 -10.73 -10.53 20.88
CA LEU A 168 -10.60 -11.77 20.13
C LEU A 168 -9.19 -11.92 19.52
N ARG A 169 -8.69 -10.89 18.84
CA ARG A 169 -7.32 -10.88 18.31
C ARG A 169 -6.28 -11.10 19.39
N THR A 170 -6.40 -10.38 20.52
CA THR A 170 -5.46 -10.51 21.64
C THR A 170 -5.44 -11.93 22.19
N HIS A 171 -6.61 -12.56 22.38
CA HIS A 171 -6.72 -13.93 22.85
C HIS A 171 -6.13 -14.94 21.87
N VAL A 172 -6.32 -14.73 20.56
CA VAL A 172 -5.72 -15.57 19.53
C VAL A 172 -4.20 -15.40 19.49
N ASP A 173 -3.70 -14.17 19.51
CA ASP A 173 -2.26 -13.86 19.48
C ASP A 173 -1.55 -14.39 20.75
N SER A 174 -2.22 -14.36 21.91
CA SER A 174 -1.71 -14.90 23.18
C SER A 174 -1.98 -16.39 23.40
N GLN A 175 -2.69 -17.06 22.48
CA GLN A 175 -3.14 -18.46 22.60
C GLN A 175 -3.94 -18.74 23.89
N ASP A 176 -4.82 -17.82 24.30
CA ASP A 176 -5.70 -18.00 25.46
C ASP A 176 -6.89 -18.91 25.11
N GLU A 177 -6.70 -20.22 25.27
CA GLU A 177 -7.71 -21.23 24.93
C GLU A 177 -9.04 -21.03 25.65
N ALA A 178 -9.03 -20.62 26.92
CA ALA A 178 -10.25 -20.44 27.71
C ALA A 178 -11.10 -19.28 27.17
N ALA A 179 -10.46 -18.17 26.81
CA ALA A 179 -11.13 -17.03 26.21
C ALA A 179 -11.65 -17.34 24.80
N ILE A 180 -10.89 -18.10 24.00
CA ILE A 180 -11.32 -18.56 22.67
C ILE A 180 -12.56 -19.45 22.77
N VAL A 181 -12.58 -20.42 23.69
CA VAL A 181 -13.74 -21.28 23.92
C VAL A 181 -14.96 -20.46 24.40
N ALA A 182 -14.75 -19.49 25.30
CA ALA A 182 -15.82 -18.60 25.74
C ALA A 182 -16.39 -17.77 24.58
N TRP A 183 -15.54 -17.28 23.68
CA TRP A 183 -15.96 -16.57 22.48
C TRP A 183 -16.76 -17.49 21.53
N GLN A 184 -16.29 -18.71 21.27
CA GLN A 184 -17.02 -19.70 20.47
C GLN A 184 -18.39 -20.02 21.04
N ALA A 185 -18.50 -20.17 22.37
CA ALA A 185 -19.76 -20.41 23.04
C ALA A 185 -20.74 -19.23 22.90
N ARG A 186 -20.22 -17.99 22.93
CA ARG A 186 -21.02 -16.77 22.75
C ARG A 186 -21.61 -16.65 21.34
N TYR A 187 -20.86 -17.07 20.31
CA TYR A 187 -21.28 -17.06 18.90
C TYR A 187 -21.66 -18.45 18.39
N ALA A 188 -22.12 -19.34 19.28
CA ALA A 188 -22.46 -20.70 18.90
C ALA A 188 -23.58 -20.72 17.83
N GLY A 189 -23.28 -21.34 16.69
CA GLY A 189 -24.19 -21.43 15.54
C GLY A 189 -24.05 -20.30 14.51
N ASP A 190 -23.21 -19.30 14.77
CA ASP A 190 -22.84 -18.27 13.79
C ASP A 190 -21.67 -18.76 12.91
N GLU A 191 -21.97 -19.05 11.65
CA GLU A 191 -20.99 -19.53 10.68
C GLU A 191 -19.91 -18.47 10.37
N ALA A 192 -20.27 -17.19 10.33
CA ALA A 192 -19.33 -16.11 10.09
C ALA A 192 -18.32 -15.98 11.24
N ALA A 193 -18.82 -16.07 12.46
CA ALA A 193 -17.98 -16.06 13.65
C ALA A 193 -17.01 -17.26 13.66
N ALA A 194 -17.50 -18.48 13.42
CA ALA A 194 -16.66 -19.67 13.38
C ALA A 194 -15.54 -19.58 12.32
N ALA A 195 -15.89 -19.14 11.10
CA ALA A 195 -14.93 -19.00 10.00
C ALA A 195 -13.92 -17.85 10.22
N LEU A 196 -14.34 -16.76 10.87
CA LEU A 196 -13.45 -15.66 11.25
C LEU A 196 -12.43 -16.12 12.29
N LEU A 197 -12.88 -16.82 13.34
CA LEU A 197 -11.97 -17.37 14.36
C LEU A 197 -10.98 -18.36 13.74
N GLU A 198 -11.44 -19.27 12.87
CA GLU A 198 -10.54 -20.19 12.16
C GLU A 198 -9.47 -19.43 11.34
N THR A 199 -9.87 -18.33 10.70
CA THR A 199 -8.94 -17.47 9.95
C THR A 199 -7.90 -16.85 10.87
N LEU A 200 -8.31 -16.32 12.03
CA LEU A 200 -7.41 -15.69 12.99
C LEU A 200 -6.45 -16.71 13.64
N GLN A 201 -6.90 -17.93 13.89
CA GLN A 201 -6.08 -19.01 14.47
C GLN A 201 -5.11 -19.66 13.48
N SER A 202 -5.26 -19.37 12.19
CA SER A 202 -4.40 -19.89 11.12
C SER A 202 -3.36 -18.86 10.69
N PRO A 203 -2.27 -19.25 10.01
CA PRO A 203 -1.43 -18.29 9.30
C PRO A 203 -2.27 -17.54 8.25
N TYR A 204 -2.43 -16.22 8.43
CA TYR A 204 -3.14 -15.34 7.50
C TYR A 204 -2.21 -14.22 7.00
N ARG A 205 -2.51 -13.69 5.82
CA ARG A 205 -1.93 -12.42 5.36
C ARG A 205 -2.84 -11.27 5.76
N ALA A 206 -2.27 -10.11 6.05
CA ALA A 206 -3.04 -8.90 6.35
C ALA A 206 -2.69 -7.78 5.36
N THR A 207 -3.68 -7.05 4.89
CA THR A 207 -3.50 -5.86 4.08
C THR A 207 -4.28 -4.70 4.67
N LEU A 208 -3.61 -3.63 5.05
CA LEU A 208 -4.21 -2.40 5.52
C LEU A 208 -4.16 -1.37 4.39
N LEU A 209 -5.31 -0.79 4.05
CA LEU A 209 -5.42 0.33 3.14
C LEU A 209 -5.71 1.59 3.95
N HIS A 210 -4.96 2.64 3.69
CA HIS A 210 -5.12 3.95 4.31
C HIS A 210 -5.15 5.01 3.20
N ALA A 211 -6.33 5.56 2.95
CA ALA A 211 -6.50 6.68 2.01
C ALA A 211 -5.93 7.97 2.63
N LEU A 212 -4.93 8.56 1.97
CA LEU A 212 -4.32 9.83 2.32
C LEU A 212 -5.04 10.93 1.53
N HIS A 213 -6.11 11.49 2.10
CA HIS A 213 -6.81 12.60 1.46
C HIS A 213 -5.91 13.84 1.39
N THR A 214 -5.95 14.53 0.25
CA THR A 214 -5.27 15.82 0.11
C THR A 214 -6.09 16.90 0.83
N PRO A 215 -5.45 17.92 1.42
CA PRO A 215 -6.12 18.89 2.30
C PRO A 215 -7.24 19.71 1.65
N GLU A 216 -7.45 19.62 0.33
CA GLU A 216 -8.53 20.30 -0.41
C GLU A 216 -9.84 19.50 -0.42
N GLU A 217 -9.80 18.18 -0.21
CA GLU A 217 -10.98 17.31 -0.13
C GLU A 217 -11.27 16.95 1.34
N ASP A 218 -12.25 17.65 1.90
CA ASP A 218 -13.02 17.35 3.13
C ASP A 218 -12.24 16.80 4.35
N GLN A 219 -12.14 17.64 5.38
CA GLN A 219 -11.58 17.24 6.67
C GLN A 219 -12.44 16.13 7.30
N GLY A 220 -11.92 14.91 7.41
CA GLY A 220 -12.09 14.19 8.67
C GLY A 220 -12.41 12.70 8.67
N ALA A 221 -12.45 12.00 7.53
CA ALA A 221 -12.60 10.53 7.58
C ALA A 221 -11.45 9.85 6.85
N VAL A 222 -10.34 9.64 7.56
CA VAL A 222 -9.39 8.58 7.20
C VAL A 222 -10.20 7.29 7.08
N ARG A 223 -10.28 6.75 5.87
CA ARG A 223 -10.89 5.44 5.63
C ARG A 223 -9.79 4.40 5.76
N GLU A 224 -9.81 3.72 6.90
CA GLU A 224 -8.99 2.55 7.13
C GLU A 224 -9.79 1.28 6.85
N MET A 225 -9.20 0.41 6.04
CA MET A 225 -9.79 -0.87 5.68
C MET A 225 -8.75 -1.96 5.89
N THR A 226 -9.12 -3.01 6.62
CA THR A 226 -8.24 -4.17 6.81
C THR A 226 -8.79 -5.35 6.04
N ILE A 227 -7.94 -5.99 5.24
CA ILE A 227 -8.24 -7.24 4.55
C ILE A 227 -7.41 -8.35 5.21
N LEU A 228 -8.08 -9.38 5.73
CA LEU A 228 -7.42 -10.59 6.22
C LEU A 228 -7.61 -11.72 5.21
N ASN A 229 -6.52 -12.33 4.77
CA ASN A 229 -6.56 -13.43 3.82
C ASN A 229 -6.09 -14.71 4.51
N GLY A 230 -7.06 -15.54 4.92
CA GLY A 230 -6.82 -16.84 5.52
C GLY A 230 -6.91 -17.99 4.52
N PRO A 231 -6.76 -19.24 4.99
CA PRO A 231 -6.78 -20.43 4.13
C PRO A 231 -8.11 -20.68 3.41
N LYS A 232 -9.23 -20.27 4.00
CA LYS A 232 -10.59 -20.54 3.47
C LYS A 232 -11.33 -19.29 3.00
N ALA A 233 -10.95 -18.13 3.53
CA ALA A 233 -11.71 -16.90 3.37
C ALA A 233 -10.81 -15.68 3.34
N THR A 234 -11.18 -14.71 2.50
CA THR A 234 -10.69 -13.34 2.54
C THR A 234 -11.75 -12.46 3.17
N TRP A 235 -11.41 -11.79 4.26
CA TRP A 235 -12.31 -10.93 5.03
C TRP A 235 -11.97 -9.46 4.80
N LEU A 236 -13.00 -8.65 4.61
CA LEU A 236 -12.94 -7.21 4.74
C LEU A 236 -13.41 -6.80 6.13
N ILE A 237 -12.63 -5.96 6.79
CA ILE A 237 -12.92 -5.39 8.09
C ILE A 237 -12.93 -3.87 7.95
N GLN A 238 -14.06 -3.26 8.29
CA GLN A 238 -14.27 -1.82 8.20
C GLN A 238 -14.98 -1.31 9.45
N ALA A 239 -14.57 -0.13 9.94
CA ALA A 239 -15.37 0.62 10.88
C ALA A 239 -16.67 1.09 10.21
N THR A 240 -17.80 1.01 10.93
CA THR A 240 -19.10 1.46 10.40
C THR A 240 -19.30 2.98 10.48
N ALA A 241 -18.43 3.68 11.23
CA ALA A 241 -18.43 5.12 11.45
C ALA A 241 -17.04 5.64 11.91
N PRO A 242 -16.74 6.95 11.79
CA PRO A 242 -15.43 7.53 12.14
C PRO A 242 -15.03 7.45 13.63
N ALA A 243 -15.98 7.17 14.52
CA ALA A 243 -15.76 6.93 15.95
C ALA A 243 -16.15 5.52 16.37
N ALA A 244 -16.26 4.58 15.40
CA ALA A 244 -17.12 3.43 15.58
C ALA A 244 -16.68 2.51 16.71
N GLU A 245 -17.60 2.39 17.67
CA GLU A 245 -17.66 1.28 18.61
C GLU A 245 -17.90 -0.06 17.91
N THR A 246 -18.27 -0.08 16.61
CA THR A 246 -18.60 -1.29 15.85
C THR A 246 -17.82 -1.42 14.55
N ILE A 247 -17.50 -2.67 14.21
CA ILE A 247 -16.89 -3.04 12.95
C ILE A 247 -17.82 -3.97 12.17
N ARG A 248 -17.74 -3.89 10.85
CA ARG A 248 -18.32 -4.85 9.92
C ARG A 248 -17.22 -5.75 9.42
N VAL A 249 -17.44 -7.05 9.49
CA VAL A 249 -16.53 -8.09 9.00
C VAL A 249 -17.28 -8.93 7.98
N GLN A 250 -16.81 -8.97 6.73
CA GLN A 250 -17.51 -9.67 5.64
C GLN A 250 -16.54 -10.37 4.70
N THR A 251 -16.95 -11.49 4.14
CA THR A 251 -16.16 -12.22 3.15
C THR A 251 -16.15 -11.53 1.79
N MET A 252 -15.03 -11.62 1.08
CA MET A 252 -14.81 -10.96 -0.21
C MET A 252 -14.57 -11.96 -1.33
N THR A 253 -15.38 -11.85 -2.39
CA THR A 253 -15.07 -12.42 -3.71
C THR A 253 -14.02 -11.59 -4.43
N LEU A 254 -13.36 -12.14 -5.46
CA LEU A 254 -12.41 -11.37 -6.27
C LEU A 254 -13.01 -10.09 -6.88
N PRO A 255 -14.24 -10.09 -7.44
CA PRO A 255 -14.90 -8.85 -7.88
C PRO A 255 -15.06 -7.82 -6.75
N HIS A 256 -15.41 -8.24 -5.53
CA HIS A 256 -15.50 -7.33 -4.39
C HIS A 256 -14.12 -6.76 -4.03
N ARG A 257 -13.05 -7.56 -4.08
CA ARG A 257 -11.68 -7.09 -3.82
C ARG A 257 -11.28 -6.03 -4.85
N ARG A 258 -11.52 -6.29 -6.14
CA ARG A 258 -11.26 -5.32 -7.21
C ARG A 258 -11.99 -4.01 -6.97
N ALA A 259 -13.28 -4.08 -6.62
CA ALA A 259 -14.09 -2.89 -6.34
C ALA A 259 -13.57 -2.08 -5.16
N VAL A 260 -13.15 -2.75 -4.08
CA VAL A 260 -12.54 -2.10 -2.91
C VAL A 260 -11.25 -1.38 -3.27
N PHE A 261 -10.30 -2.04 -3.93
CA PHE A 261 -9.06 -1.35 -4.32
C PHE A 261 -9.34 -0.23 -5.32
N ALA A 262 -10.28 -0.40 -6.26
CA ALA A 262 -10.63 0.66 -7.19
C ALA A 262 -11.28 1.89 -6.53
N SER A 263 -12.02 1.73 -5.43
CA SER A 263 -12.62 2.86 -4.72
C SER A 263 -11.60 3.68 -3.92
N GLU A 264 -10.51 3.04 -3.51
CA GLU A 264 -9.45 3.67 -2.71
C GLU A 264 -8.27 4.17 -3.56
N LEU A 265 -8.34 4.15 -4.89
CA LEU A 265 -7.28 4.62 -5.80
C LEU A 265 -7.73 5.84 -6.60
#